data_AF-A0A5B8VQ74-F1
#
_entry.id   AF-A0A5B8VQ74-F1
#
_cell.length_a   1.000
_cell.length_b   1.000
_cell.length_c   1.000
_cell.angle_alpha   90.00
_cell.angle_beta   90.00
_cell.angle_gamma   90.00
#
_symmetry.space_group_name_H-M   'P 1'
#
loop_
_entity.id
_entity.type
_entity.pdbx_description
1 polymer ?
#
loop_
_entity_poly.entity_id
_entity_poly.type
_entity_poly.pdbx_seq_one_letter_code
_entity_poly.pdbx_strand_id
1 'polypeptide(L)'
;MIDGKGYLLTNAHVLKGSSAVVANAQGQEFKTSIVYVDHMKDLAVLKITDSDYEPVKTLPYDLKSTSVSLGADVFTLGYPRNDITYNKGYLSALSGFDGDTSTVQISLLANPGNSGGPVFNKYGDIIGILSTREANAQGVTFAIKSKEIVQSLEDWNDKDTSAIRASALRSSHNLKGITRENQLLSLQQYVYNVKAY
;
A
#
# COMPACT_ATOMS: atom_id res chain seq x y z
N MET A 1 0.62 -6.05 0.19
CA MET A 1 1.82 -6.86 0.48
C MET A 1 3.01 -6.27 -0.25
N ILE A 2 4.17 -6.18 0.39
CA ILE A 2 5.40 -5.68 -0.22
C ILE A 2 6.46 -6.77 -0.44
N ASP A 3 6.44 -7.84 0.37
CA ASP A 3 7.28 -9.03 0.18
C ASP A 3 6.41 -10.28 0.44
N GLY A 4 6.52 -11.27 -0.46
CA GLY A 4 5.78 -12.53 -0.41
C GLY A 4 6.16 -13.44 0.77
N LYS A 5 7.16 -13.10 1.59
CA LYS A 5 7.38 -13.69 2.92
C LYS A 5 6.34 -13.25 3.96
N GLY A 6 5.30 -12.51 3.55
CA GLY A 6 4.21 -12.09 4.42
C GLY A 6 4.41 -10.72 5.04
N TYR A 7 5.15 -9.84 4.38
CA TYR A 7 5.30 -8.46 4.83
C TYR A 7 4.31 -7.54 4.13
N LEU A 8 3.58 -6.76 4.92
CA LEU A 8 2.55 -5.85 4.45
C LEU A 8 2.88 -4.45 4.91
N LEU A 9 2.61 -3.48 4.02
CA LEU A 9 2.73 -2.07 4.32
C LEU A 9 1.32 -1.49 4.48
N THR A 10 1.15 -0.60 5.45
CA THR A 10 -0.10 0.14 5.70
C THR A 10 0.25 1.52 6.24
N ASN A 11 -0.77 2.36 6.51
CA ASN A 11 -0.55 3.59 7.25
C ASN A 11 -0.38 3.34 8.75
N ALA A 12 0.48 4.11 9.40
CA ALA A 12 0.68 4.01 10.84
C ALA A 12 -0.61 4.35 11.60
N HIS A 13 -1.37 5.36 11.17
CA HIS A 13 -2.62 5.75 11.84
C HIS A 13 -3.75 4.71 11.76
N VAL A 14 -3.65 3.72 10.86
CA VAL A 14 -4.61 2.61 10.78
C VAL A 14 -4.42 1.66 11.98
N LEU A 15 -3.21 1.57 12.51
CA LEU A 15 -2.88 0.73 13.65
C LEU A 15 -3.33 1.44 14.94
N LYS A 16 -4.52 1.08 15.41
CA LYS A 16 -4.99 1.43 16.75
C LYS A 16 -4.60 0.29 17.69
N GLY A 17 -3.83 0.59 18.73
CA GLY A 17 -3.43 -0.41 19.73
C GLY A 17 -2.12 -1.13 19.41
N SER A 18 -1.97 -2.33 19.95
CA SER A 18 -0.72 -3.11 19.92
C SER A 18 -0.82 -4.39 19.11
N SER A 19 -1.98 -4.68 18.51
CA SER A 19 -2.20 -5.93 17.78
C SER A 19 -2.90 -5.69 16.45
N ALA A 20 -2.52 -6.48 15.46
CA ALA A 20 -3.13 -6.44 14.13
C ALA A 20 -3.30 -7.84 13.56
N VAL A 21 -4.41 -8.05 12.88
CA VAL A 21 -4.68 -9.20 12.01
C VAL A 21 -4.96 -8.68 10.61
N VAL A 22 -4.63 -9.50 9.61
CA VAL A 22 -4.90 -9.19 8.20
C VAL A 22 -5.80 -10.25 7.59
N ALA A 23 -6.80 -9.85 6.83
CA ALA A 23 -7.66 -10.76 6.08
C ALA A 23 -7.35 -10.69 4.57
N ASN A 24 -7.20 -11.84 3.92
CA ASN A 24 -7.03 -11.90 2.47
C ASN A 24 -8.36 -11.70 1.71
N ALA A 25 -8.32 -11.74 0.38
CA ALA A 25 -9.52 -11.60 -0.47
C ALA A 25 -10.56 -12.71 -0.28
N GLN A 26 -10.20 -13.85 0.30
CA GLN A 26 -11.10 -14.95 0.65
C GLN A 26 -11.68 -14.82 2.07
N GLY A 27 -11.28 -13.79 2.83
CA GLY A 27 -11.70 -13.57 4.21
C GLY A 27 -10.94 -14.39 5.25
N GLN A 28 -9.92 -15.15 4.85
CA GLN A 28 -9.05 -15.85 5.80
C GLN A 28 -8.19 -14.84 6.55
N GLU A 29 -8.22 -14.92 7.88
CA GLU A 29 -7.46 -14.05 8.77
C GLU A 29 -6.12 -14.66 9.14
N PHE A 30 -5.09 -13.82 9.25
CA PHE A 30 -3.75 -14.20 9.65
C PHE A 30 -3.27 -13.29 10.77
N LYS A 31 -2.69 -13.89 11.82
CA LYS A 31 -2.01 -13.15 12.88
C LYS A 31 -0.80 -12.41 12.35
N THR A 32 -0.59 -11.18 12.80
CA THR A 32 0.58 -10.38 12.44
C THR A 32 1.26 -9.77 13.66
N SER A 33 2.56 -9.50 13.51
CA SER A 33 3.29 -8.57 14.37
C SER A 33 3.51 -7.24 13.66
N ILE A 34 3.50 -6.16 14.41
CA ILE A 34 3.96 -4.84 13.94
C ILE A 34 5.48 -4.84 14.08
N VAL A 35 6.20 -4.88 12.96
CA VAL A 35 7.68 -5.00 12.96
C VAL A 35 8.38 -3.66 12.78
N TYR A 36 7.69 -2.66 12.24
CA TYR A 36 8.22 -1.32 12.06
C TYR A 36 7.11 -0.28 11.96
N VAL A 37 7.32 0.90 12.56
CA VAL A 37 6.41 2.05 12.48
C VAL A 37 7.21 3.33 12.29
N ASP A 38 6.85 4.10 11.28
CA ASP A 38 7.35 5.44 10.97
C ASP A 38 6.18 6.42 11.10
N HIS A 39 5.98 6.97 12.30
CA HIS A 39 4.91 7.93 12.57
C HIS A 39 5.08 9.25 11.80
N MET A 40 6.30 9.61 11.43
CA MET A 40 6.58 10.83 10.69
C MET A 40 6.08 10.72 9.25
N LYS A 41 6.33 9.57 8.60
CA LYS A 41 5.85 9.29 7.23
C LYS A 41 4.47 8.64 7.18
N ASP A 42 3.86 8.36 8.32
CA ASP A 42 2.58 7.64 8.45
C ASP A 42 2.61 6.27 7.75
N LEU A 43 3.68 5.51 7.97
CA LEU A 43 3.90 4.17 7.41
C LEU A 43 4.14 3.14 8.52
N ALA A 44 3.66 1.92 8.31
CA ALA A 44 3.95 0.79 9.19
C ALA A 44 4.07 -0.51 8.41
N VAL A 45 4.96 -1.40 8.87
CA VAL A 45 5.17 -2.73 8.32
C VAL A 45 4.64 -3.77 9.29
N LEU A 46 3.77 -4.64 8.79
CA LEU A 46 3.27 -5.82 9.46
C LEU A 46 3.94 -7.07 8.89
N LYS A 47 4.19 -8.06 9.74
CA LYS A 47 4.66 -9.39 9.32
C LYS A 47 3.63 -10.44 9.73
N ILE A 48 3.15 -11.24 8.78
CA ILE A 48 2.34 -12.42 9.09
C ILE A 48 3.19 -13.42 9.87
N THR A 49 2.69 -13.85 11.03
CA THR A 49 3.34 -14.82 11.92
C THR A 49 2.56 -16.13 12.02
N ASP A 50 1.46 -16.26 11.28
CA ASP A 50 0.61 -17.44 11.26
C ASP A 50 1.29 -18.62 10.54
N SER A 51 1.16 -19.83 11.08
CA SER A 51 1.76 -21.05 10.49
C SER A 51 1.10 -21.45 9.19
N ASP A 52 -0.17 -21.07 9.02
CA ASP A 52 -0.99 -21.43 7.87
C ASP A 52 -0.74 -20.52 6.66
N TYR A 53 0.15 -19.52 6.81
CA TYR A 53 0.54 -18.63 5.73
C TYR A 53 1.62 -19.27 4.84
N GLU A 54 1.29 -19.47 3.57
CA GLU A 54 2.26 -19.92 2.56
C GLU A 54 2.95 -18.73 1.87
N PRO A 55 4.29 -18.63 1.94
CA PRO A 55 5.02 -17.57 1.28
C PRO A 55 4.90 -17.62 -0.25
N VAL A 56 4.71 -16.44 -0.85
CA VAL A 56 4.70 -16.29 -2.31
C VAL A 56 6.11 -15.90 -2.80
N LYS A 57 6.59 -16.52 -3.88
CA LYS A 57 7.96 -16.30 -4.37
C LYS A 57 8.17 -14.91 -4.98
N THR A 58 7.18 -14.39 -5.71
CA THR A 58 7.26 -13.13 -6.44
C THR A 58 5.92 -12.44 -6.45
N LEU A 59 5.92 -11.11 -6.36
CA LEU A 59 4.72 -10.30 -6.52
C LEU A 59 4.53 -9.89 -8.00
N PRO A 60 3.30 -9.72 -8.49
CA PRO A 60 3.09 -9.39 -9.90
C PRO A 60 3.36 -7.91 -10.24
N TYR A 61 3.65 -7.08 -9.24
CA TYR A 61 3.84 -5.63 -9.35
C TYR A 61 5.14 -5.18 -8.70
N ASP A 62 5.63 -4.02 -9.11
CA ASP A 62 6.81 -3.38 -8.55
C ASP A 62 6.47 -2.19 -7.65
N LEU A 63 7.40 -1.79 -6.79
CA LEU A 63 7.38 -0.52 -6.08
C LEU A 63 8.22 0.51 -6.85
N LYS A 64 7.57 1.25 -7.75
CA LYS A 64 8.30 2.21 -8.60
C LYS A 64 8.50 3.54 -7.91
N SER A 65 9.75 3.87 -7.62
CA SER A 65 10.17 5.21 -7.15
C SER A 65 10.25 6.27 -8.27
N THR A 66 9.67 6.02 -9.45
CA THR A 66 9.72 6.95 -10.59
C THR A 66 8.81 8.16 -10.37
N SER A 67 9.21 9.30 -10.93
CA SER A 67 8.39 10.52 -10.95
C SER A 67 7.04 10.24 -11.60
N VAL A 68 5.98 10.70 -10.95
CA VAL A 68 4.61 10.63 -11.47
C VAL A 68 4.24 11.95 -12.17
N SER A 69 3.36 11.87 -13.17
CA SER A 69 2.95 13.04 -13.97
C SER A 69 1.55 13.51 -13.60
N LEU A 70 1.32 14.82 -13.67
CA LEU A 70 -0.01 15.40 -13.52
C LEU A 70 -0.97 14.79 -14.55
N GLY A 71 -2.20 14.45 -14.13
CA GLY A 71 -3.21 13.80 -14.96
C GLY A 71 -2.96 12.32 -15.25
N ALA A 72 -1.93 11.70 -14.66
CA ALA A 72 -1.71 10.27 -14.83
C ALA A 72 -2.86 9.45 -14.22
N ASP A 73 -3.36 8.49 -15.01
CA ASP A 73 -4.36 7.50 -14.57
C ASP A 73 -3.81 6.64 -13.42
N VAL A 74 -4.60 6.53 -12.36
CA VAL A 74 -4.31 5.69 -11.20
C VAL A 74 -5.53 4.88 -10.78
N PHE A 75 -5.30 3.83 -10.01
CA PHE A 75 -6.37 3.08 -9.36
C PHE A 75 -5.90 2.49 -8.03
N THR A 76 -6.86 2.15 -7.18
CA THR A 76 -6.61 1.52 -5.88
C THR A 76 -7.55 0.34 -5.68
N LEU A 77 -7.10 -0.57 -4.83
CA LEU A 77 -7.91 -1.63 -4.25
C LEU A 77 -7.89 -1.47 -2.73
N GLY A 78 -9.02 -1.66 -2.08
CA GLY A 78 -9.14 -1.48 -0.62
C GLY A 78 -10.40 -2.11 -0.05
N TYR A 79 -10.51 -2.08 1.27
CA TYR A 79 -11.60 -2.71 2.04
C TYR A 79 -12.37 -1.67 2.87
N PRO A 80 -13.13 -0.75 2.23
CA PRO A 80 -14.03 0.15 2.95
C PRO A 80 -15.20 -0.59 3.61
N ARG A 81 -15.39 -1.85 3.24
CA ARG A 81 -16.34 -2.82 3.80
C ARG A 81 -15.67 -4.21 3.82
N ASN A 82 -16.44 -5.26 4.11
CA ASN A 82 -15.90 -6.63 4.15
C ASN A 82 -15.41 -7.16 2.79
N ASP A 83 -15.84 -6.55 1.70
CA ASP A 83 -15.42 -6.89 0.34
C ASP A 83 -14.42 -5.89 -0.22
N ILE A 84 -13.53 -6.39 -1.08
CA ILE A 84 -12.60 -5.55 -1.82
C ILE A 84 -13.37 -4.64 -2.78
N THR A 85 -12.91 -3.39 -2.91
CA THR A 85 -13.47 -2.40 -3.82
C THR A 85 -12.40 -1.85 -4.74
N TYR A 86 -12.79 -1.57 -5.97
CA TYR A 86 -11.95 -0.95 -6.99
C TYR A 86 -12.37 0.51 -7.17
N ASN A 87 -11.39 1.42 -7.08
CA ASN A 87 -11.58 2.84 -7.37
C ASN A 87 -10.55 3.30 -8.40
N LYS A 88 -11.00 4.05 -9.42
CA LYS A 88 -10.13 4.68 -10.43
C LYS A 88 -10.16 6.20 -10.26
N GLY A 89 -9.03 6.83 -10.54
CA GLY A 89 -8.92 8.28 -10.60
C GLY A 89 -7.68 8.73 -11.37
N TYR A 90 -7.20 9.91 -11.05
CA TYR A 90 -5.99 10.49 -11.64
C TYR A 90 -5.25 11.37 -10.63
N LEU A 91 -3.96 11.60 -10.87
CA LEU A 91 -3.17 12.54 -10.08
C LEU A 91 -3.59 13.97 -10.39
N SER A 92 -4.11 14.67 -9.38
CA SER A 92 -4.62 16.03 -9.52
C SER A 92 -3.60 17.10 -9.08
N ALA A 93 -2.60 16.73 -8.28
CA ALA A 93 -1.46 17.58 -7.96
C ALA A 93 -0.22 16.73 -7.60
N LEU A 94 0.97 17.28 -7.82
CA LEU A 94 2.25 16.61 -7.54
C LEU A 94 2.80 16.86 -6.12
N SER A 95 2.11 17.71 -5.36
CA SER A 95 2.29 17.94 -3.93
C SER A 95 0.99 17.64 -3.20
N GLY A 96 1.09 17.37 -1.91
CA GLY A 96 -0.06 17.29 -1.02
C GLY A 96 -0.45 18.64 -0.44
N PHE A 97 -1.10 18.56 0.72
CA PHE A 97 -1.56 19.72 1.48
C PHE A 97 -0.38 20.64 1.86
N ASP A 98 -0.62 21.95 1.80
CA ASP A 98 0.35 23.00 2.15
C ASP A 98 1.73 22.85 1.47
N GLY A 99 1.74 22.30 0.25
CA GLY A 99 2.98 22.09 -0.52
C GLY A 99 3.81 20.88 -0.09
N ASP A 100 3.28 19.98 0.73
CA ASP A 100 3.98 18.75 1.13
C ASP A 100 4.48 17.97 -0.10
N THR A 101 5.79 17.79 -0.18
CA THR A 101 6.43 17.11 -1.30
C THR A 101 6.52 15.59 -1.12
N SER A 102 6.23 15.07 0.07
CA SER A 102 6.22 13.63 0.37
C SER A 102 4.95 12.93 -0.13
N THR A 103 3.90 13.70 -0.40
CA THR A 103 2.60 13.20 -0.87
C THR A 103 2.21 13.77 -2.24
N VAL A 104 1.22 13.14 -2.87
CA VAL A 104 0.53 13.64 -4.08
C VAL A 104 -0.96 13.72 -3.82
N GLN A 105 -1.63 14.66 -4.47
CA GLN A 105 -3.08 14.72 -4.46
C GLN A 105 -3.66 13.85 -5.59
N ILE A 106 -4.70 13.10 -5.26
CA ILE A 106 -5.40 12.20 -6.16
C ILE A 106 -6.89 12.56 -6.17
N SER A 107 -7.44 12.69 -7.37
CA SER A 107 -8.88 12.79 -7.57
C SER A 107 -9.46 11.38 -7.71
N LEU A 108 -9.86 10.78 -6.58
CA LEU A 108 -10.65 9.56 -6.51
C LEU A 108 -11.55 9.55 -5.27
N LEU A 109 -12.57 8.70 -5.27
CA LEU A 109 -13.41 8.49 -4.09
C LEU A 109 -12.68 7.58 -3.11
N ALA A 110 -12.25 8.14 -1.98
CA ALA A 110 -11.66 7.39 -0.87
C ALA A 110 -12.55 7.48 0.37
N ASN A 111 -12.91 6.32 0.91
CA ASN A 111 -13.63 6.20 2.18
C ASN A 111 -12.69 5.60 3.24
N PRO A 112 -13.03 5.70 4.54
CA PRO A 112 -12.41 4.87 5.56
C PRO A 112 -12.33 3.40 5.13
N GLY A 113 -11.18 2.76 5.37
CA GLY A 113 -10.86 1.41 4.89
C GLY A 113 -10.13 1.34 3.55
N ASN A 114 -9.96 2.47 2.85
CA ASN A 114 -9.00 2.59 1.75
C ASN A 114 -7.60 3.05 2.21
N SER A 115 -7.45 3.55 3.44
CA SER A 115 -6.13 3.94 3.99
C SER A 115 -5.21 2.74 4.12
N GLY A 116 -3.95 2.92 3.78
CA GLY A 116 -2.97 1.86 3.65
C GLY A 116 -3.07 1.09 2.33
N GLY A 117 -4.10 1.38 1.51
CA GLY A 117 -4.28 0.76 0.21
C GLY A 117 -3.22 1.21 -0.81
N PRO A 118 -2.76 0.31 -1.69
CA PRO A 118 -1.80 0.65 -2.73
C PRO A 118 -2.43 1.52 -3.82
N VAL A 119 -1.71 2.56 -4.23
CA VAL A 119 -2.02 3.33 -5.44
C VAL A 119 -1.22 2.76 -6.59
N PHE A 120 -1.93 2.23 -7.59
CA PHE A 120 -1.36 1.64 -8.80
C PHE A 120 -1.39 2.60 -9.97
N ASN A 121 -0.34 2.59 -10.78
CA ASN A 121 -0.36 3.20 -12.12
C ASN A 121 -1.05 2.27 -13.14
N LYS A 122 -1.22 2.72 -14.39
CA LYS A 122 -1.83 1.92 -15.47
C LYS A 122 -1.18 0.56 -15.76
N TYR A 123 0.08 0.35 -15.34
CA TYR A 123 0.81 -0.90 -15.53
C TYR A 123 0.63 -1.89 -14.36
N GLY A 124 -0.04 -1.47 -13.29
CA GLY A 124 -0.19 -2.27 -12.07
C GLY A 124 0.96 -2.13 -11.08
N ASP A 125 1.91 -1.21 -11.31
CA ASP A 125 2.99 -0.94 -10.35
C ASP A 125 2.50 0.03 -9.26
N ILE A 126 2.98 -0.17 -8.04
CA ILE A 126 2.71 0.71 -6.90
C ILE A 126 3.53 1.99 -7.05
N ILE A 127 2.84 3.13 -6.99
CA ILE A 127 3.43 4.47 -7.01
C ILE A 127 3.22 5.22 -5.69
N GLY A 128 2.50 4.63 -4.75
CA GLY A 128 2.28 5.20 -3.43
C GLY A 128 1.30 4.40 -2.59
N ILE A 129 1.04 4.88 -1.38
CA ILE A 129 0.00 4.38 -0.48
C ILE A 129 -1.02 5.47 -0.21
N LEU A 130 -2.29 5.13 -0.36
CA LEU A 130 -3.42 6.02 -0.10
C LEU A 130 -3.48 6.35 1.39
N SER A 131 -3.61 7.63 1.74
CA SER A 131 -3.87 8.09 3.11
C SER A 131 -5.15 8.90 3.16
N THR A 132 -6.09 8.49 4.02
CA THR A 132 -7.35 9.23 4.24
C THR A 132 -7.29 10.17 5.44
N ARG A 133 -6.12 10.33 6.08
CA ARG A 133 -5.91 11.20 7.24
C ARG A 133 -6.43 12.62 7.01
N GLU A 134 -6.12 13.20 5.84
CA GLU A 134 -6.52 14.56 5.46
C GLU A 134 -7.80 14.61 4.61
N ALA A 135 -8.27 13.47 4.11
CA ALA A 135 -9.40 13.42 3.17
C ALA A 135 -10.72 13.87 3.80
N ASN A 136 -10.92 13.56 5.08
CA ASN A 136 -12.10 13.97 5.82
C ASN A 136 -12.15 15.48 6.13
N ALA A 137 -11.00 16.17 6.09
CA ALA A 137 -10.91 17.60 6.41
C ALA A 137 -11.07 18.50 5.18
N GLN A 138 -10.66 18.02 4.00
CA GLN A 138 -10.51 18.89 2.81
C GLN A 138 -11.25 18.40 1.56
N GLY A 139 -11.88 17.22 1.61
CA GLY A 139 -12.58 16.65 0.46
C GLY A 139 -11.64 16.22 -0.68
N VAL A 140 -10.34 16.08 -0.41
CA VAL A 140 -9.32 15.65 -1.37
C VAL A 140 -8.56 14.44 -0.84
N THR A 141 -8.20 13.50 -1.71
CA THR A 141 -7.47 12.29 -1.31
C THR A 141 -5.98 12.48 -1.57
N PHE A 142 -5.13 12.00 -0.66
CA PHE A 142 -3.69 12.02 -0.83
C PHE A 142 -3.10 10.61 -0.85
N ALA A 143 -1.90 10.51 -1.43
CA ALA A 143 -1.08 9.32 -1.33
C ALA A 143 0.36 9.67 -0.98
N ILE A 144 0.93 8.91 -0.06
CA ILE A 144 2.36 8.93 0.28
C ILE A 144 3.11 8.36 -0.93
N LYS A 145 4.09 9.09 -1.45
CA LYS A 145 4.85 8.68 -2.64
C LYS A 145 5.64 7.40 -2.35
N SER A 146 5.78 6.54 -3.36
CA SER A 146 6.63 5.34 -3.29
C SER A 146 8.08 5.61 -2.88
N LYS A 147 8.63 6.79 -3.22
CA LYS A 147 9.95 7.22 -2.76
C LYS A 147 10.05 7.25 -1.23
N GLU A 148 9.00 7.73 -0.55
CA GLU A 148 8.96 7.80 0.91
C GLU A 148 8.85 6.41 1.54
N ILE A 149 8.15 5.49 0.85
CA ILE A 149 8.12 4.07 1.23
C ILE A 149 9.52 3.48 1.17
N VAL A 150 10.23 3.68 0.06
CA VAL A 150 11.61 3.20 -0.11
C VAL A 150 12.51 3.77 0.99
N GLN A 151 12.47 5.09 1.20
CA GLN A 151 13.27 5.74 2.25
C GLN A 151 12.95 5.17 3.64
N SER A 152 11.68 4.98 3.97
CA SER A 152 11.26 4.42 5.27
C SER A 152 11.76 2.98 5.48
N LEU A 153 11.80 2.16 4.43
CA LEU A 153 12.35 0.80 4.50
C LEU A 153 13.87 0.79 4.66
N GLU A 154 14.59 1.70 3.99
CA GLU A 154 16.04 1.84 4.18
C GLU A 154 16.36 2.36 5.60
N ASP A 155 15.61 3.34 6.11
CA ASP A 155 15.75 3.84 7.49
C ASP A 155 15.53 2.73 8.54
N TRP A 156 14.66 1.75 8.25
CA TRP A 156 14.47 0.57 9.08
C TRP A 156 15.67 -0.37 9.00
N ASN A 157 16.16 -0.68 7.79
CA ASN A 157 17.29 -1.56 7.57
C ASN A 157 18.60 -1.04 8.19
N ASP A 158 18.79 0.28 8.26
CA ASP A 158 19.95 0.87 8.94
C ASP A 158 19.96 0.64 10.46
N LYS A 159 18.77 0.42 11.05
CA LYS A 159 18.60 0.17 12.50
C LYS A 159 18.52 -1.31 12.84
N ASP A 160 18.03 -2.12 11.91
CA ASP A 160 17.83 -3.56 12.09
C ASP A 160 18.17 -4.29 10.80
N THR A 161 19.30 -4.99 10.79
CA THR A 161 19.74 -5.75 9.61
C THR A 161 18.83 -6.93 9.23
N SER A 162 17.88 -7.30 10.10
CA SER A 162 16.85 -8.29 9.77
C SER A 162 15.67 -7.71 8.96
N ALA A 163 15.63 -6.38 8.79
CA ALA A 163 14.66 -5.68 7.98
C ALA A 163 14.70 -6.10 6.50
N ILE A 164 13.59 -5.84 5.81
CA ILE A 164 13.53 -6.02 4.36
C ILE A 164 14.17 -4.81 3.68
N ARG A 165 15.04 -5.07 2.70
CA ARG A 165 15.57 -4.02 1.82
C ARG A 165 14.63 -3.78 0.66
N ALA A 166 14.40 -2.51 0.29
CA ALA A 166 13.58 -2.18 -0.87
C ALA A 166 14.15 -2.81 -2.16
N SER A 167 15.48 -2.88 -2.26
CA SER A 167 16.20 -3.55 -3.35
C SER A 167 16.01 -5.08 -3.42
N ALA A 168 15.55 -5.71 -2.34
CA ALA A 168 15.32 -7.15 -2.28
C ALA A 168 13.89 -7.56 -2.69
N LEU A 169 13.00 -6.59 -2.91
CA LEU A 169 11.63 -6.85 -3.31
C LEU A 169 11.60 -7.46 -4.71
N ARG A 170 11.11 -8.70 -4.81
CA ARG A 170 11.07 -9.46 -6.06
C ARG A 170 9.73 -9.34 -6.74
N SER A 171 9.73 -8.89 -8.00
CA SER A 171 8.53 -8.78 -8.81
C SER A 171 8.70 -9.38 -10.20
N SER A 172 7.59 -9.87 -10.79
CA SER A 172 7.58 -10.48 -12.12
C SER A 172 7.15 -9.54 -13.24
N HIS A 173 6.60 -8.36 -12.93
CA HIS A 173 6.17 -7.33 -13.91
C HIS A 173 5.15 -7.82 -14.96
N ASN A 174 4.38 -8.87 -14.65
CA ASN A 174 3.51 -9.55 -15.61
C ASN A 174 2.15 -8.87 -15.86
N LEU A 175 1.92 -7.68 -15.27
CA LEU A 175 0.64 -6.97 -15.36
C LEU A 175 0.56 -5.99 -16.54
N LYS A 176 1.68 -5.73 -17.23
CA LYS A 176 1.71 -4.81 -18.35
C LYS A 176 1.07 -5.45 -19.59
N GLY A 177 0.10 -4.77 -20.19
CA GLY A 177 -0.51 -5.16 -21.47
C GLY A 177 -1.69 -6.13 -21.37
N ILE A 178 -2.02 -6.61 -20.17
CA ILE A 178 -3.26 -7.38 -19.93
C ILE A 178 -4.44 -6.44 -19.62
N THR A 179 -5.67 -6.96 -19.70
CA THR A 179 -6.88 -6.18 -19.39
C THR A 179 -6.93 -5.76 -17.93
N ARG A 180 -7.62 -4.65 -17.62
CA ARG A 180 -7.79 -4.18 -16.24
C ARG A 180 -8.41 -5.27 -15.35
N GLU A 181 -9.42 -5.98 -15.84
CA GLU A 181 -10.05 -7.09 -15.12
C GLU A 181 -9.03 -8.15 -14.69
N ASN A 182 -8.16 -8.58 -15.61
CA ASN A 182 -7.12 -9.55 -15.29
C ASN A 182 -6.06 -8.98 -14.35
N GLN A 183 -5.71 -7.69 -14.47
CA GLN A 183 -4.86 -7.02 -13.47
C GLN A 183 -5.50 -7.10 -12.08
N LEU A 184 -6.78 -6.76 -11.95
CA LEU A 184 -7.47 -6.77 -10.66
C LEU A 184 -7.55 -8.18 -10.06
N LEU A 185 -7.81 -9.20 -10.89
CA LEU A 185 -7.82 -10.60 -10.44
C LEU A 185 -6.49 -11.04 -9.84
N SER A 186 -5.37 -10.62 -10.43
CA SER A 186 -4.04 -10.88 -9.88
C SER A 186 -3.73 -10.03 -8.65
N LEU A 187 -4.04 -8.73 -8.69
CA LEU A 187 -3.68 -7.77 -7.64
C LEU A 187 -4.42 -8.00 -6.33
N GLN A 188 -5.72 -8.33 -6.39
CA GLN A 188 -6.56 -8.48 -5.19
C GLN A 188 -6.04 -9.54 -4.20
N GLN A 189 -5.31 -10.55 -4.67
CA GLN A 189 -4.74 -11.61 -3.83
C GLN A 189 -3.65 -11.09 -2.88
N TYR A 190 -3.10 -9.91 -3.15
CA TYR A 190 -1.99 -9.31 -2.42
C TYR A 190 -2.37 -8.03 -1.65
N VAL A 191 -3.64 -7.64 -1.72
CA VAL A 191 -4.22 -6.55 -0.93
C VAL A 191 -5.01 -7.18 0.21
N TYR A 192 -4.72 -6.76 1.43
CA TYR A 192 -5.30 -7.35 2.63
C TYR A 192 -6.08 -6.30 3.41
N ASN A 193 -7.16 -6.72 4.06
CA ASN A 193 -7.88 -5.91 5.02
C ASN A 193 -7.12 -5.91 6.35
N VAL A 194 -6.68 -4.74 6.83
CA VAL A 194 -5.97 -4.61 8.11
C VAL A 194 -6.98 -4.31 9.22
N LYS A 195 -7.03 -5.18 10.23
CA LYS A 195 -7.86 -5.01 11.43
C LYS A 195 -6.94 -4.85 12.65
N ALA A 196 -6.94 -3.67 13.26
CA ALA A 196 -6.10 -3.34 14.41
C ALA A 196 -6.94 -3.19 15.69
N TYR A 197 -6.39 -3.64 16.82
CA TYR A 197 -7.03 -3.69 18.13
C TYR A 197 -6.08 -3.20 19.24
#